data_AF-A0A397YF96-F1
#
_entry.id   AF-A0A397YF96-F1
#
_cell.length_a   1.000
_cell.length_b   1.000
_cell.length_c   1.000
_cell.angle_alpha   90.00
_cell.angle_beta   90.00
_cell.angle_gamma   90.00
#
_symmetry.space_group_name_H-M   'P 1'
#
loop_
_entity.id
_entity.type
_entity.pdbx_description
1 polymer ?
#
loop_
_entity_poly.entity_id
_entity_poly.type
_entity_poly.pdbx_seq_one_letter_code
_entity_poly.pdbx_strand_id
1 'polypeptide(L)'
;MESLDASASHIANLLCSEPADVKVGIGGFSMGAAISLYSATCYALGRYGTGHSYPINLRAVVGLSGWLPGWKSIRNKIESSYEAARRASSLPVILTHGIADDVVPYRFGEKSAQSLGMAGFRQTVFKPYQGLGHYTVPKEMDEVVHWLTTRLGLEGSR
;
A
#
# COMPACT_ATOMS: atom_id res chain seq x y z
N MET A 1 9.06 -13.31 7.43
CA MET A 1 9.45 -12.52 6.24
C MET A 1 9.23 -13.36 4.99
N GLU A 2 9.70 -14.61 5.00
CA GLU A 2 9.45 -15.60 3.94
C GLU A 2 7.97 -15.77 3.56
N SER A 3 7.05 -15.83 4.55
CA SER A 3 5.60 -15.89 4.27
C SER A 3 5.03 -14.62 3.62
N LEU A 4 5.55 -13.43 3.96
CA LEU A 4 5.13 -12.18 3.33
C LEU A 4 5.64 -12.09 1.89
N ASP A 5 6.88 -12.53 1.67
CA ASP A 5 7.47 -12.61 0.33
C ASP A 5 6.71 -13.60 -0.55
N ALA A 6 6.32 -14.77 -0.02
CA ALA A 6 5.52 -15.74 -0.75
C ALA A 6 4.18 -15.15 -1.21
N SER A 7 3.43 -14.49 -0.32
CA SER A 7 2.15 -13.86 -0.66
C SER A 7 2.30 -12.69 -1.64
N ALA A 8 3.29 -11.81 -1.42
CA ALA A 8 3.54 -10.69 -2.33
C ALA A 8 4.02 -11.16 -3.71
N SER A 9 4.84 -12.22 -3.75
CA SER A 9 5.29 -12.87 -4.99
C SER A 9 4.12 -13.51 -5.73
N HIS A 10 3.22 -14.19 -5.02
CA HIS A 10 2.02 -14.75 -5.63
C HIS A 10 1.17 -13.66 -6.30
N ILE A 11 0.91 -12.54 -5.61
CA ILE A 11 0.16 -11.40 -6.20
C ILE A 11 0.92 -10.80 -7.38
N ALA A 12 2.24 -10.62 -7.26
CA ALA A 12 3.05 -10.09 -8.35
C ALA A 12 3.02 -10.98 -9.60
N ASN A 13 3.02 -12.31 -9.42
CA ASN A 13 2.92 -13.28 -10.51
C ASN A 13 1.53 -13.27 -11.17
N LEU A 14 0.46 -12.99 -10.42
CA LEU A 14 -0.87 -12.81 -11.01
C LEU A 14 -0.94 -11.56 -11.90
N LEU A 15 -0.19 -10.51 -11.54
CA LEU A 15 -0.23 -9.21 -12.23
C LEU A 15 0.86 -9.05 -13.30
N CYS A 16 1.90 -9.90 -13.31
CA CYS A 16 3.04 -9.73 -14.22
C CYS A 16 2.71 -10.07 -15.69
N SER A 17 1.60 -10.77 -15.93
CA SER A 17 1.12 -11.10 -17.29
C SER A 17 0.28 -9.99 -17.93
N GLU A 18 -0.05 -8.93 -17.18
CA GLU A 18 -0.80 -7.81 -17.73
C GLU A 18 0.01 -7.08 -18.83
N PRO A 19 -0.64 -6.60 -19.91
CA PRO A 19 0.00 -5.79 -20.94
C PRO A 19 0.70 -4.55 -20.38
N ALA A 20 1.73 -4.07 -21.08
CA ALA A 20 2.59 -2.97 -20.59
C ALA A 20 1.87 -1.62 -20.40
N ASP A 21 0.74 -1.42 -21.08
CA ASP A 21 -0.12 -0.24 -20.98
C ASP A 21 -1.18 -0.34 -19.86
N VAL A 22 -1.34 -1.50 -19.24
CA VAL A 22 -2.24 -1.69 -18.09
C VAL A 22 -1.60 -1.14 -16.81
N LYS A 23 -2.33 -0.27 -16.11
CA LYS A 23 -1.95 0.24 -14.79
C LYS A 23 -2.36 -0.76 -13.72
N VAL A 24 -1.39 -1.38 -13.07
CA VAL A 24 -1.66 -2.32 -11.97
C VAL A 24 -1.57 -1.64 -10.59
N GLY A 25 -2.47 -2.00 -9.70
CA GLY A 25 -2.47 -1.60 -8.30
C GLY A 25 -2.83 -2.78 -7.40
N ILE A 26 -2.47 -2.70 -6.12
CA ILE A 26 -2.78 -3.74 -5.13
C ILE A 26 -3.55 -3.10 -3.98
N GLY A 27 -4.66 -3.71 -3.59
CA GLY A 27 -5.45 -3.29 -2.45
C GLY A 27 -5.87 -4.47 -1.59
N GLY A 28 -6.14 -4.21 -0.32
CA GLY A 28 -6.68 -5.23 0.56
C GLY A 28 -7.23 -4.70 1.86
N PHE A 29 -7.91 -5.57 2.59
CA PHE A 29 -8.50 -5.34 3.90
C PHE A 29 -7.78 -6.19 4.96
N SER A 30 -7.55 -5.65 6.16
CA SER A 30 -6.94 -6.37 7.29
C SER A 30 -5.58 -6.98 6.92
N MET A 31 -5.43 -8.31 6.99
CA MET A 31 -4.22 -8.99 6.55
C MET A 31 -3.90 -8.73 5.06
N GLY A 32 -4.92 -8.61 4.20
CA GLY A 32 -4.75 -8.23 2.80
C GLY A 32 -4.18 -6.81 2.65
N ALA A 33 -4.57 -5.88 3.52
CA ALA A 33 -3.97 -4.55 3.57
C ALA A 33 -2.49 -4.65 3.96
N ALA A 34 -2.14 -5.52 4.91
CA ALA A 34 -0.75 -5.73 5.30
C ALA A 34 0.13 -6.27 4.16
N ILE A 35 -0.40 -7.19 3.34
CA ILE A 35 0.31 -7.68 2.14
C ILE A 35 0.40 -6.58 1.06
N SER A 36 -0.64 -5.76 0.91
CA SER A 36 -0.64 -4.64 -0.04
C SER A 36 0.41 -3.59 0.32
N LEU A 37 0.50 -3.21 1.59
CA LEU A 37 1.50 -2.28 2.09
C LEU A 37 2.91 -2.88 2.05
N TYR A 38 3.05 -4.18 2.34
CA TYR A 38 4.32 -4.86 2.16
C TYR A 38 4.79 -4.83 0.70
N SER A 39 3.88 -5.10 -0.24
CA SER A 39 4.14 -5.01 -1.68
C SER A 39 4.58 -3.61 -2.10
N ALA A 40 3.99 -2.55 -1.52
CA ALA A 40 4.44 -1.18 -1.70
C ALA A 40 5.91 -0.98 -1.30
N THR A 41 6.33 -1.57 -0.16
CA THR A 41 7.72 -1.51 0.28
C THR A 41 8.67 -2.31 -0.61
N CYS A 42 8.26 -3.49 -1.08
CA CYS A 42 9.04 -4.29 -2.00
C CYS A 42 9.23 -3.58 -3.35
N TYR A 43 8.16 -2.99 -3.89
CA TYR A 43 8.22 -2.16 -5.08
C TYR A 43 9.19 -0.98 -4.91
N ALA A 44 9.05 -0.24 -3.81
CA ALA A 44 9.95 0.87 -3.54
C ALA A 44 11.41 0.39 -3.46
N LEU A 45 11.69 -0.71 -2.74
CA LEU A 45 13.03 -1.28 -2.65
C LEU A 45 13.52 -1.94 -3.96
N GLY A 46 12.62 -2.26 -4.88
CA GLY A 46 12.89 -3.02 -6.12
C GLY A 46 13.11 -4.52 -5.88
N ARG A 47 12.86 -5.01 -4.66
CA ARG A 47 13.10 -6.40 -4.25
C ARG A 47 12.25 -6.81 -3.05
N TYR A 48 12.05 -8.11 -2.95
CA TYR A 48 11.49 -8.80 -1.78
C TYR A 48 12.46 -8.77 -0.59
N GLY A 49 11.98 -9.19 0.58
CA GLY A 49 12.80 -9.35 1.78
C GLY A 49 13.93 -10.39 1.60
N THR A 50 13.67 -11.45 0.83
CA THR A 50 14.63 -12.47 0.40
C THR A 50 15.72 -11.96 -0.56
N GLY A 51 15.54 -10.76 -1.14
CA GLY A 51 16.51 -10.16 -2.06
C GLY A 51 16.21 -10.38 -3.55
N HIS A 52 15.25 -11.24 -3.90
CA HIS A 52 14.78 -11.40 -5.28
C HIS A 52 14.11 -10.12 -5.79
N SER A 53 14.25 -9.82 -7.08
CA SER A 53 13.67 -8.62 -7.70
C SER A 53 12.14 -8.61 -7.62
N TYR A 54 11.56 -7.43 -7.35
CA TYR A 54 10.11 -7.24 -7.38
C TYR A 54 9.68 -6.91 -8.83
N PRO A 55 8.86 -7.74 -9.50
CA PRO A 55 8.77 -7.73 -10.96
C PRO A 55 7.74 -6.76 -11.54
N ILE A 56 6.81 -6.24 -10.73
CA ILE A 56 5.71 -5.41 -11.22
C ILE A 56 5.90 -3.92 -10.89
N ASN A 57 5.38 -3.05 -11.76
CA ASN A 57 5.40 -1.61 -11.57
C ASN A 57 4.07 -1.10 -10.99
N LEU A 58 4.01 -0.94 -9.66
CA LEU A 58 2.80 -0.52 -8.96
C LEU A 58 2.44 0.94 -9.26
N ARG A 59 1.15 1.18 -9.56
CA ARG A 59 0.59 2.50 -9.85
C ARG A 59 -0.24 3.08 -8.70
N ALA A 60 -0.78 2.22 -7.84
CA ALA A 60 -1.52 2.62 -6.64
C ALA A 60 -1.53 1.48 -5.62
N VAL A 61 -1.56 1.82 -4.33
CA VAL A 61 -1.74 0.86 -3.24
C VAL A 61 -2.84 1.30 -2.29
N VAL A 62 -3.71 0.38 -1.89
CA VAL A 62 -4.83 0.60 -0.96
C VAL A 62 -4.68 -0.31 0.27
N GLY A 63 -4.82 0.24 1.47
CA GLY A 63 -4.86 -0.53 2.70
C GLY A 63 -6.04 -0.15 3.57
N LEU A 64 -7.01 -1.05 3.74
CA LEU A 64 -8.20 -0.83 4.56
C LEU A 64 -8.07 -1.58 5.88
N SER A 65 -8.22 -0.87 7.01
CA SER A 65 -8.20 -1.45 8.37
C SER A 65 -7.03 -2.42 8.63
N GLY A 66 -5.82 -1.99 8.28
CA GLY A 66 -4.63 -2.84 8.23
C GLY A 66 -3.42 -2.31 9.01
N TRP A 67 -2.25 -2.90 8.73
CA TRP A 67 -0.97 -2.46 9.29
C TRP A 67 0.17 -2.67 8.31
N LEU A 68 1.28 -1.95 8.48
CA LEU A 68 2.51 -2.11 7.71
C LEU A 68 3.43 -3.14 8.39
N PRO A 69 3.70 -4.30 7.77
CA PRO A 69 4.74 -5.22 8.23
C PRO A 69 6.13 -4.58 8.15
N GLY A 70 6.97 -4.80 9.16
CA GLY A 70 8.37 -4.34 9.13
C GLY A 70 8.57 -2.82 9.23
N TRP A 71 7.55 -2.06 9.66
CA TRP A 71 7.53 -0.59 9.76
C TRP A 71 8.74 0.03 10.46
N LYS A 72 9.40 -0.67 11.41
CA LYS A 72 10.60 -0.16 12.11
C LYS A 72 11.82 0.01 11.20
N SER A 73 11.95 -0.82 10.17
CA SER A 73 13.18 -0.91 9.37
C SER A 73 13.08 -0.22 8.01
N ILE A 74 11.85 0.13 7.58
CA ILE A 74 11.61 0.56 6.20
C ILE A 74 12.34 1.85 5.86
N ARG A 75 12.40 2.81 6.78
CA ARG A 75 13.10 4.08 6.59
C ARG A 75 14.56 3.88 6.18
N ASN A 76 15.33 3.17 7.01
CA ASN A 76 16.75 2.92 6.77
C ASN A 76 16.97 2.21 5.43
N LYS A 77 16.09 1.26 5.08
CA LYS A 77 16.14 0.53 3.81
C LYS A 77 15.91 1.46 2.60
N ILE A 78 14.92 2.34 2.66
CA ILE A 78 14.64 3.28 1.56
C ILE A 78 15.74 4.35 1.45
N GLU A 79 16.18 4.95 2.56
CA GLU A 79 17.21 6.00 2.57
C GLU A 79 18.56 5.52 2.02
N SER A 80 18.86 4.21 2.10
CA SER A 80 20.08 3.63 1.54
C SER A 80 20.15 3.57 0.00
N SER A 81 19.09 3.95 -0.72
CA SER A 81 19.05 3.88 -2.18
C SER A 81 18.25 5.03 -2.79
N TYR A 82 18.91 5.81 -3.66
CA TYR A 82 18.27 6.91 -4.39
C TYR A 82 17.08 6.43 -5.23
N GLU A 83 17.24 5.31 -5.94
CA GLU A 83 16.15 4.73 -6.73
C GLU A 83 14.98 4.26 -5.85
N ALA A 84 15.28 3.74 -4.65
CA ALA A 84 14.22 3.35 -3.73
C ALA A 84 13.45 4.57 -3.20
N ALA A 85 14.16 5.63 -2.83
CA ALA A 85 13.57 6.90 -2.42
C ALA A 85 12.71 7.51 -3.54
N ARG A 86 13.20 7.47 -4.79
CA ARG A 86 12.45 7.94 -5.96
C ARG A 86 11.15 7.18 -6.13
N ARG A 87 11.19 5.83 -6.17
CA ARG A 87 9.98 4.99 -6.30
C ARG A 87 9.00 5.20 -5.14
N ALA A 88 9.49 5.24 -3.90
CA ALA A 88 8.67 5.53 -2.73
C ALA A 88 7.94 6.88 -2.86
N SER A 89 8.67 7.93 -3.26
CA SER A 89 8.12 9.29 -3.38
C SER A 89 7.01 9.42 -4.43
N SER A 90 7.06 8.59 -5.48
CA SER A 90 6.10 8.61 -6.58
C SER A 90 4.89 7.71 -6.38
N LEU A 91 4.96 6.71 -5.49
CA LEU A 91 3.88 5.72 -5.33
C LEU A 91 2.71 6.30 -4.52
N PRO A 92 1.50 6.42 -5.10
CA PRO A 92 0.30 6.77 -4.34
C PRO A 92 -0.12 5.63 -3.43
N VAL A 93 -0.32 5.93 -2.15
CA VAL A 93 -0.82 4.96 -1.17
C VAL A 93 -1.99 5.61 -0.41
N ILE A 94 -3.12 4.92 -0.30
CA ILE A 94 -4.21 5.31 0.60
C ILE A 94 -4.37 4.26 1.69
N LEU A 95 -4.45 4.72 2.93
CA LEU A 95 -4.79 3.93 4.10
C LEU A 95 -6.09 4.47 4.68
N THR A 96 -7.03 3.57 4.97
CA THR A 96 -8.24 3.89 5.72
C THR A 96 -8.28 3.04 6.98
N HIS A 97 -8.87 3.56 8.06
CA HIS A 97 -9.00 2.78 9.29
C HIS A 97 -10.16 3.27 10.14
N GLY A 98 -10.94 2.33 10.68
CA GLY A 98 -11.95 2.62 11.68
C GLY A 98 -11.34 2.96 13.05
N ILE A 99 -11.80 4.05 13.68
CA ILE A 99 -11.32 4.44 15.02
C ILE A 99 -11.80 3.45 16.09
N ALA A 100 -12.95 2.80 15.87
CA ALA A 100 -13.53 1.81 16.76
C ALA A 100 -13.14 0.36 16.40
N ASP A 101 -12.11 0.17 15.56
CA ASP A 101 -11.62 -1.16 15.18
C ASP A 101 -11.05 -1.91 16.38
N ASP A 102 -11.70 -3.02 16.72
CA ASP A 102 -11.43 -3.90 17.86
C ASP A 102 -10.55 -5.10 17.49
N VAL A 103 -10.31 -5.36 16.20
CA VAL A 103 -9.50 -6.47 15.70
C VAL A 103 -8.09 -6.01 15.36
N VAL A 104 -7.99 -4.93 14.58
CA VAL A 104 -6.73 -4.26 14.24
C VAL A 104 -6.79 -2.86 14.84
N PRO A 105 -6.20 -2.62 16.03
CA PRO A 105 -6.30 -1.33 16.70
C PRO A 105 -5.88 -0.16 15.79
N TYR A 106 -6.72 0.88 15.71
CA TYR A 106 -6.51 2.08 14.87
C TYR A 106 -5.07 2.64 14.87
N ARG A 107 -4.41 2.63 16.04
CA ARG A 107 -3.00 3.04 16.21
C ARG A 107 -2.02 2.33 15.28
N PHE A 108 -2.34 1.11 14.82
CA PHE A 108 -1.51 0.39 13.86
C PHE A 108 -1.64 0.98 12.46
N GLY A 109 -2.84 1.37 12.02
CA GLY A 109 -3.05 2.11 10.77
C GLY A 109 -2.33 3.45 10.80
N GLU A 110 -2.51 4.23 11.88
CA GLU A 110 -1.86 5.53 12.05
C GLU A 110 -0.33 5.42 12.01
N LYS A 111 0.22 4.47 12.77
CA LYS A 111 1.66 4.21 12.79
C LYS A 111 2.21 3.74 11.45
N SER A 112 1.41 3.00 10.69
CA SER A 112 1.78 2.55 9.34
C SER A 112 1.91 3.74 8.40
N ALA A 113 0.92 4.64 8.40
CA ALA A 113 0.96 5.86 7.60
C ALA A 113 2.14 6.77 7.99
N GLN A 114 2.39 6.97 9.28
CA GLN A 114 3.54 7.74 9.77
C GLN A 114 4.86 7.12 9.31
N SER A 115 5.01 5.80 9.44
CA SER A 115 6.23 5.10 9.05
C SER A 115 6.48 5.16 7.54
N LEU A 116 5.44 5.07 6.71
CA LEU A 116 5.52 5.29 5.27
C LEU A 116 5.96 6.71 4.94
N GLY A 117 5.34 7.71 5.57
CA GLY A 117 5.71 9.12 5.40
C GLY A 117 7.18 9.39 5.76
N MET A 118 7.63 8.89 6.92
CA MET A 118 9.02 8.99 7.37
C MET A 118 10.00 8.26 6.45
N ALA A 119 9.57 7.21 5.75
CA ALA A 119 10.37 6.47 4.78
C ALA A 119 10.35 7.08 3.36
N GLY A 120 9.67 8.22 3.17
CA GLY A 120 9.67 8.95 1.90
C GLY A 120 8.52 8.64 0.96
N PHE A 121 7.48 7.91 1.40
CA PHE A 121 6.25 7.73 0.62
C PHE A 121 5.38 8.99 0.65
N ARG A 122 5.80 10.01 -0.10
CA ARG A 122 5.24 11.38 -0.06
C ARG A 122 3.77 11.48 -0.50
N GLN A 123 3.28 10.49 -1.25
CA GLN A 123 1.88 10.45 -1.71
C GLN A 123 0.98 9.55 -0.85
N THR A 124 1.39 9.27 0.40
CA THR A 124 0.57 8.53 1.36
C THR A 124 -0.55 9.40 1.91
N VAL A 125 -1.78 8.90 1.90
CA VAL A 125 -2.95 9.50 2.52
C VAL A 125 -3.48 8.56 3.61
N PHE A 126 -3.80 9.09 4.78
CA PHE A 126 -4.46 8.33 5.86
C PHE A 126 -5.83 8.93 6.18
N LYS A 127 -6.87 8.10 6.19
CA LYS A 127 -8.26 8.50 6.37
C LYS A 127 -8.88 7.76 7.56
N PRO A 128 -9.10 8.45 8.70
CA PRO A 128 -9.79 7.86 9.83
C PRO A 128 -11.31 7.88 9.66
N TYR A 129 -11.99 6.83 10.12
CA TYR A 129 -13.45 6.74 10.12
C TYR A 129 -13.99 6.60 11.55
N GLN A 130 -14.71 7.62 12.01
CA GLN A 130 -15.31 7.65 13.34
C GLN A 130 -16.40 6.58 13.47
N GLY A 131 -16.40 5.82 14.56
CA GLY A 131 -17.38 4.77 14.85
C GLY A 131 -17.28 3.51 13.97
N LEU A 132 -16.40 3.49 12.96
CA LEU A 132 -16.17 2.31 12.14
C LEU A 132 -15.34 1.27 12.91
N GLY A 133 -15.81 0.03 12.93
CA GLY A 133 -15.12 -1.14 13.49
C GLY A 133 -14.29 -1.88 12.43
N HIS A 134 -14.08 -3.19 12.61
CA HIS A 134 -13.32 -4.01 11.66
C HIS A 134 -14.17 -4.48 10.46
N TYR A 135 -14.68 -3.54 9.67
CA TYR A 135 -15.42 -3.79 8.43
C TYR A 135 -15.33 -2.54 7.53
N THR A 136 -15.93 -2.59 6.35
CA THR A 136 -15.98 -1.46 5.42
C THR A 136 -17.37 -0.85 5.34
N VAL A 137 -17.46 0.42 4.93
CA VAL A 137 -18.73 1.13 4.74
C VAL A 137 -18.79 1.83 3.38
N PRO A 138 -19.98 2.05 2.79
CA PRO A 138 -20.11 2.70 1.48
C PRO A 138 -19.35 4.03 1.37
N LYS A 139 -19.47 4.89 2.40
CA LYS A 139 -18.75 6.17 2.45
C LYS A 139 -17.23 6.00 2.31
N GLU A 140 -16.66 4.98 2.95
CA GLU A 140 -15.22 4.69 2.84
C GLU A 140 -14.87 4.25 1.42
N MET A 141 -15.68 3.36 0.85
CA MET A 141 -15.48 2.85 -0.50
C MET A 141 -15.63 3.93 -1.57
N ASP A 142 -16.56 4.86 -1.41
CA ASP A 142 -16.75 6.01 -2.32
C ASP A 142 -15.50 6.91 -2.34
N GLU A 143 -14.91 7.17 -1.17
CA GLU A 143 -13.65 7.92 -1.09
C GLU A 143 -12.48 7.17 -1.76
N VAL A 144 -12.40 5.84 -1.58
CA VAL A 144 -11.37 5.02 -2.23
C VAL A 144 -11.54 5.00 -3.75
N VAL A 145 -12.78 4.85 -4.25
CA VAL A 145 -13.09 4.90 -5.69
C VAL A 145 -12.71 6.26 -6.26
N HIS A 146 -13.11 7.35 -5.60
CA HIS A 146 -12.76 8.70 -6.05
C HIS A 146 -11.24 8.91 -6.08
N TRP A 147 -10.53 8.45 -5.04
CA TRP A 147 -9.07 8.51 -4.97
C TRP A 147 -8.41 7.70 -6.10
N LEU A 148 -8.87 6.48 -6.37
CA LEU A 148 -8.35 5.63 -7.46
C LEU A 148 -8.59 6.28 -8.83
N THR A 149 -9.80 6.76 -9.08
CA THR A 149 -10.16 7.44 -10.33
C THR A 149 -9.24 8.63 -10.60
N THR A 150 -8.99 9.44 -9.57
CA THR A 150 -8.08 10.59 -9.66
C THR A 150 -6.63 10.16 -9.90
N ARG A 151 -6.11 9.21 -9.11
CA ARG A 151 -4.69 8.81 -9.15
C ARG A 151 -4.32 8.03 -10.39
N LEU A 152 -5.26 7.25 -10.92
CA LEU A 152 -5.07 6.46 -12.13
C LEU A 152 -5.49 7.21 -13.39
N GLY A 153 -6.08 8.41 -13.28
CA GLY A 153 -6.53 9.20 -14.42
C GLY A 153 -7.61 8.48 -15.22
N LEU A 154 -8.61 7.96 -14.52
CA LEU A 154 -9.74 7.20 -15.09
C LEU A 154 -10.95 8.09 -15.38
N GLU A 155 -10.86 9.38 -15.07
CA GLU A 155 -11.79 10.38 -15.57
C GLU A 155 -11.57 10.43 -17.09
N GLY A 156 -12.45 9.75 -17.84
CA GLY A 156 -12.30 9.62 -19.29
C GLY A 156 -12.07 10.97 -19.97
N SER A 157 -11.31 10.97 -21.06
CA SER A 157 -11.18 12.14 -21.93
C SER A 157 -12.58 12.64 -22.28
N ARG A 158 -12.99 13.78 -21.72
CA ARG A 158 -14.19 14.48 -22.17
C ARG A 158 -13.95 15.11 -23.52
#